data_AF-A0A1G0EWP1-F1
#
_entry.id   AF-A0A1G0EWP1-F1
#
_cell.length_a   1.000
_cell.length_b   1.000
_cell.length_c   1.000
_cell.angle_alpha   90.00
_cell.angle_beta   90.00
_cell.angle_gamma   90.00
#
_symmetry.space_group_name_H-M   'P 1'
#
loop_
_entity.id
_entity.type
_entity.pdbx_description
1 polymer ?
#
loop_
_entity_poly.entity_id
_entity_poly.type
_entity_poly.pdbx_seq_one_letter_code
_entity_poly.pdbx_strand_id
1 'polypeptide(L)' 'MGEMIRELTKNDYRDSEWCDNGKNSWAACDAYRLVRSEFLANTGKRFRMEYFLKFAESKTGKLVLMVSCHT' A
#
# COMPACT_ATOMS: atom_id res chain seq x y z
N MET A 1 5.00 0.02 -9.21
CA MET A 1 5.09 -0.55 -7.85
C MET A 1 6.50 -0.48 -7.27
N GLY A 2 7.55 -0.95 -7.95
CA GLY A 2 8.92 -0.90 -7.41
C GLY A 2 9.36 0.48 -6.91
N GLU A 3 9.05 1.55 -7.65
CA GLU A 3 9.37 2.93 -7.23
C GLU A 3 8.60 3.38 -5.98
N MET A 4 7.32 3.02 -5.83
CA MET A 4 6.53 3.38 -4.64
C MET A 4 7.11 2.77 -3.36
N ILE A 5 7.63 1.54 -3.42
CA ILE A 5 8.26 0.88 -2.27
C ILE A 5 9.53 1.64 -1.85
N ARG A 6 10.29 2.15 -2.84
CA ARG A 6 11.53 2.91 -2.58
C ARG A 6 11.26 4.31 -2.03
N GLU A 7 10.07 4.85 -2.24
CA GLU A 7 9.63 6.14 -1.70
C GLU A 7 9.19 6.05 -0.23
N LEU A 8 8.84 4.85 0.27
CA LEU A 8 8.35 4.68 1.64
C LEU A 8 9.39 5.07 2.68
N THR A 9 8.93 5.82 3.68
CA THR A 9 9.69 6.19 4.86
C THR A 9 8.99 5.69 6.12
N LYS A 10 9.69 5.77 7.26
CA LYS A 10 9.09 5.47 8.58
C LYS A 10 7.86 6.33 8.93
N ASN A 11 7.72 7.50 8.29
CA ASN A 11 6.58 8.38 8.55
C ASN A 11 5.34 7.95 7.76
N ASP A 12 5.50 7.10 6.75
CA ASP A 12 4.40 6.55 5.96
C ASP A 12 3.84 5.27 6.60
N TYR A 13 4.57 4.67 7.56
CA TYR A 13 4.08 3.54 8.35
C TYR A 13 2.88 3.98 9.20
N ARG A 14 1.83 3.17 9.18
CA ARG A 14 0.59 3.42 9.91
C ARG A 14 0.49 2.49 11.12
N ASP A 15 0.51 1.18 10.88
CA ASP A 15 0.31 0.15 11.89
C ASP A 15 0.65 -1.26 11.35
N SER A 16 0.85 -2.20 12.28
CA SER A 16 0.86 -3.63 12.00
C SER A 16 -0.51 -4.20 12.36
N GLU A 17 -1.11 -4.94 11.43
CA GLU A 17 -2.49 -5.43 11.53
C GLU A 17 -2.62 -6.87 11.05
N TRP A 18 -3.69 -7.53 11.48
CA TRP A 18 -4.10 -8.82 10.93
C TRP A 18 -5.10 -8.59 9.80
N CYS A 19 -4.74 -8.98 8.58
CA CYS A 19 -5.62 -8.91 7.42
C CYS A 19 -6.29 -10.27 7.19
N ASP A 20 -7.62 -10.29 7.15
CA ASP A 20 -8.41 -11.41 6.66
C ASP A 20 -8.69 -11.25 5.15
N ASN A 21 -8.62 -12.34 4.40
CA ASN A 21 -8.88 -12.35 2.96
C ASN A 21 -10.29 -12.82 2.58
N GLY A 22 -11.22 -12.89 3.53
CA GLY A 22 -12.58 -13.38 3.37
C GLY A 22 -12.71 -14.90 3.25
N LYS A 23 -11.60 -15.65 3.32
CA LYS A 23 -11.56 -17.12 3.17
C LYS A 23 -11.00 -17.82 4.40
N ASN A 24 -11.28 -17.26 5.59
CA ASN A 24 -10.79 -17.76 6.87
C ASN A 24 -9.26 -17.87 6.91
N SER A 25 -8.58 -16.93 6.25
CA SER A 25 -7.13 -16.89 6.19
C SER A 25 -6.66 -15.50 6.57
N TRP A 26 -5.96 -15.48 7.69
CA TRP A 26 -5.36 -14.29 8.27
C TRP A 26 -3.88 -14.23 7.91
N ALA A 27 -3.39 -13.03 7.64
CA ALA A 27 -1.98 -12.73 7.46
C ALA A 27 -1.60 -11.54 8.34
N ALA A 28 -0.43 -11.61 8.98
CA ALA A 28 0.16 -10.46 9.63
C ALA A 28 0.68 -9.51 8.55
N CYS A 29 0.38 -8.23 8.69
CA CYS A 29 0.68 -7.21 7.70
C CYS A 29 1.22 -5.94 8.35
N ASP A 30 2.15 -5.28 7.67
CA ASP A 30 2.47 -3.87 7.93
C ASP A 30 1.78 -2.97 6.89
N ALA A 31 1.09 -1.94 7.36
CA ALA A 31 0.34 -1.00 6.53
C ALA A 31 1.05 0.35 6.44
N TYR A 32 1.06 0.91 5.23
CA TYR A 32 1.66 2.20 4.91
C TYR A 32 0.68 3.08 4.14
N ARG A 33 0.75 4.40 4.35
CA ARG A 33 0.01 5.42 3.60
C ARG A 33 1.00 6.34 2.90
N LEU A 34 1.06 6.26 1.57
CA LEU A 34 1.92 7.07 0.73
C LEU A 34 1.09 8.14 -0.01
N VAL A 35 1.48 9.40 0.10
CA VAL A 35 0.83 10.51 -0.60
C VAL A 35 1.70 10.97 -1.76
N ARG A 36 1.17 10.96 -2.98
CA ARG A 36 1.91 11.38 -4.19
C ARG A 36 1.18 12.51 -4.91
N SER A 37 1.94 13.41 -5.52
CA SER A 37 1.40 14.40 -6.45
C SER A 37 1.58 13.90 -7.88
N GLU A 38 0.52 13.38 -8.48
CA GLU A 38 0.55 12.77 -9.80
C GLU A 38 -0.04 13.69 -10.86
N PHE A 39 0.58 13.72 -12.03
CA PHE A 39 0.08 14.45 -13.18
C PHE A 39 -0.89 13.59 -13.99
N LEU A 40 -2.12 14.03 -14.12
CA LEU A 40 -3.18 13.36 -14.87
C LEU A 40 -3.28 14.01 -16.25
N ALA A 41 -2.69 13.34 -17.26
CA ALA A 41 -2.59 13.87 -18.62
C ALA A 41 -3.95 14.21 -19.25
N ASN A 42 -5.01 13.47 -18.89
CA ASN A 42 -6.38 13.71 -19.35
C ASN A 42 -6.99 15.04 -18.87
N THR A 43 -6.49 15.60 -17.77
CA THR A 43 -6.98 16.86 -17.18
C THR A 43 -5.94 17.98 -17.24
N GLY A 44 -4.70 17.65 -17.58
CA GLY A 44 -3.57 18.59 -17.59
C GLY A 44 -3.20 19.12 -16.20
N LYS A 45 -3.61 18.42 -15.13
CA LYS A 45 -3.49 18.90 -13.73
C LYS A 45 -2.74 17.90 -12.87
N ARG A 46 -2.16 18.40 -11.77
CA ARG A 46 -1.61 17.57 -10.70
C ARG A 46 -2.66 17.31 -9.63
N PHE A 47 -2.79 16.07 -9.22
CA PHE A 47 -3.67 15.65 -8.14
C PHE A 47 -2.87 15.02 -7.02
N ARG A 48 -3.34 15.22 -5.80
CA ARG A 48 -2.83 14.53 -4.63
C ARG A 48 -3.55 13.19 -4.54
N MET A 49 -2.80 12.10 -4.69
CA MET A 49 -3.30 10.74 -4.64
C MET A 49 -2.80 10.07 -3.35
N GLU A 50 -3.63 9.25 -2.74
CA GLU A 50 -3.28 8.49 -1.56
C GLU A 50 -3.26 6.99 -1.86
N TYR A 51 -2.09 6.40 -1.68
CA TYR A 51 -1.86 4.98 -1.85
C TYR A 51 -1.73 4.31 -0.50
N PHE A 52 -2.34 3.14 -0.36
CA PHE A 52 -2.18 2.29 0.81
C PHE A 52 -1.47 1.02 0.38
N LEU A 53 -0.33 0.75 0.99
CA LEU A 53 0.48 -0.42 0.73
C LEU A 53 0.43 -1.32 1.96
N LYS A 54 0.18 -2.62 1.77
CA LYS A 54 0.26 -3.62 2.83
C LYS A 54 1.24 -4.71 2.44
N PHE A 55 2.20 -4.99 3.31
CA PHE A 55 3.14 -6.09 3.18
C PHE A 55 2.72 -7.21 4.12
N ALA A 56 2.24 -8.32 3.55
CA ALA A 56 1.72 -9.44 4.29
C ALA A 56 2.63 -10.66 4.17
N GLU A 57 2.86 -11.38 5.25
CA GLU A 57 3.50 -12.71 5.17
C GLU A 57 2.42 -13.78 4.96
N SER A 58 2.52 -14.52 3.87
CA SER A 58 1.65 -15.68 3.64
C SER A 58 2.08 -16.87 4.51
N LYS A 59 1.16 -17.82 4.71
CA LYS A 59 1.45 -19.11 5.39
C LYS A 59 2.59 -19.92 4.76
N THR A 60 3.04 -19.57 3.55
CA THR A 60 4.17 -20.21 2.85
C THR A 60 5.50 -19.47 3.03
N GLY A 61 5.56 -18.43 3.86
CA GLY A 61 6.73 -17.57 4.05
C GLY A 61 6.99 -16.60 2.89
N LYS A 62 6.08 -16.53 1.90
CA LYS A 62 6.17 -15.56 0.80
C LYS A 62 5.53 -14.24 1.21
N LEU A 63 6.18 -13.15 0.84
CA LEU A 63 5.67 -11.80 1.02
C LEU A 63 4.66 -11.43 -0.08
N VAL A 64 3.51 -10.89 0.33
CA VAL A 64 2.42 -10.45 -0.53
C VAL A 64 2.31 -8.93 -0.40
N LEU A 65 2.28 -8.24 -1.53
CA LEU A 65 2.04 -6.81 -1.59
C LEU A 65 0.60 -6.56 -2.04
N MET A 66 -0.14 -5.81 -1.23
CA MET A 66 -1.45 -5.27 -1.60
C MET A 66 -1.34 -3.76 -1.78
N VAL A 67 -1.92 -3.22 -2.85
CA VAL A 67 -1.94 -1.78 -3.10
C VAL A 67 -3.35 -1.35 -3.42
N SER A 68 -3.84 -0.33 -2.71
CA SER A 68 -5.06 0.40 -3.08
C SER A 68 -4.75 1.88 -3.27
N CYS A 69 -5.63 2.56 -4.01
CA CYS A 69 -5.55 3.99 -4.28
C CYS A 69 -6.89 4.63 -3.96
N HIS A 70 -6.88 5.73 -3.21
CA HIS A 70 -8.05 6.55 -2.91
C HIS A 70 -7.78 7.97 -3.42
N THR A 71 -8.86 8.62 -3.91
CA THR A 71 -8.82 9.97 -4.52
C THR A 71 -9.40 10.98 -3.55
#